data_AF-A0A453LVT5-F1
#
_entry.id   AF-A0A453LVT5-F1
#
_cell.length_a   1.000
_cell.length_b   1.000
_cell.length_c   1.000
_cell.angle_alpha   90.00
_cell.angle_beta   90.00
_cell.angle_gamma   90.00
#
_symmetry.space_group_name_H-M   'P 1'
#
loop_
_entity.id
_entity.type
_entity.pdbx_description
1 polymer ?
#
loop_
_entity_poly.entity_id
_entity_poly.type
_entity_poly.pdbx_seq_one_letter_code
_entity_poly.pdbx_strand_id
1 'polypeptide(L)'
;MHITLSSLEPHQVRTLETNLEKLGSPALQIFISLVVNSRCWTADRLAKRGLPYPVACPLCDQAEETIQHTIISCVFAQQIWTLIFQRLGLIAIVPQPTAARFSAWWSNAISRVPKVLREGLNSLIILIPWGLWKHRNDCV
;
A
#
# COMPACT_ATOMS: atom_id res chain seq x y z
N MET A 1 -7.08 18.86 13.84
CA MET A 1 -6.31 18.31 12.71
C MET A 1 -6.99 17.04 12.23
N HIS A 2 -8.14 17.17 11.54
CA HIS A 2 -8.88 16.04 10.97
C HIS A 2 -8.50 15.92 9.50
N ILE A 3 -7.81 14.85 9.12
CA ILE A 3 -7.50 14.56 7.72
C ILE A 3 -8.58 13.59 7.25
N THR A 4 -9.42 14.08 6.35
CA THR A 4 -10.60 13.38 5.85
C THR A 4 -10.21 12.19 4.98
N LEU A 5 -10.90 11.07 5.22
CA LEU A 5 -10.86 9.82 4.46
C LEU A 5 -11.57 9.95 3.09
N SER A 6 -11.41 11.08 2.40
CA SER A 6 -12.24 11.50 1.26
C SER A 6 -12.00 10.75 -0.06
N SER A 7 -11.03 9.83 -0.10
CA SER A 7 -10.79 8.94 -1.27
C SER A 7 -11.19 7.48 -1.01
N LEU A 8 -11.76 7.19 0.15
CA LEU A 8 -12.24 5.86 0.53
C LEU A 8 -13.74 5.96 0.82
N GLU A 9 -14.51 5.04 0.25
CA GLU A 9 -15.93 4.95 0.52
C GLU A 9 -16.19 4.77 2.03
N PRO A 10 -17.28 5.33 2.61
CA PRO A 10 -17.52 5.31 4.07
C PRO A 10 -17.52 3.92 4.71
N HIS A 11 -17.86 2.88 3.94
CA HIS A 11 -17.81 1.49 4.37
C HIS A 11 -16.38 0.93 4.43
N GLN A 12 -15.48 1.41 3.56
CA GLN A 12 -14.06 1.04 3.56
C GLN A 12 -13.35 1.68 4.74
N VAL A 13 -13.69 2.94 5.05
CA VAL A 13 -13.21 3.67 6.24
C VAL A 13 -13.52 2.90 7.52
N ARG A 14 -14.78 2.50 7.70
CA ARG A 14 -15.21 1.77 8.90
C ARG A 14 -14.54 0.40 8.99
N THR A 15 -14.41 -0.30 7.85
CA THR A 15 -13.73 -1.60 7.78
C THR A 15 -12.22 -1.46 8.07
N LEU A 16 -11.61 -0.37 7.62
CA LEU A 16 -10.22 -0.02 7.92
C LEU A 16 -10.03 0.26 9.40
N GLU A 17 -10.88 1.10 9.99
CA GLU A 17 -10.86 1.40 11.43
C GLU A 17 -10.99 0.13 12.26
N THR A 18 -11.96 -0.75 11.96
CA THR A 18 -12.13 -2.03 12.68
C THR A 18 -10.94 -2.98 12.52
N ASN A 19 -10.34 -3.09 11.33
CA ASN A 19 -9.15 -3.94 11.13
C ASN A 19 -7.89 -3.36 11.78
N LEU A 20 -7.77 -2.04 11.79
CA LEU A 20 -6.67 -1.32 12.44
C LEU A 20 -6.75 -1.35 13.96
N GLU A 21 -7.97 -1.33 14.54
CA GLU A 21 -8.21 -1.58 15.96
C GLU A 21 -7.83 -3.02 16.34
N LYS A 22 -8.19 -4.01 15.51
CA LYS A 22 -7.81 -5.42 15.71
C LYS A 22 -6.29 -5.66 15.64
N LEU A 23 -5.57 -4.90 14.82
CA LEU A 23 -4.11 -5.02 14.66
C LEU A 23 -3.30 -4.29 15.75
N GLY A 24 -3.93 -3.39 16.51
CA GLY A 24 -3.36 -2.79 17.73
C GLY A 24 -2.08 -1.96 17.58
N SER A 25 -1.63 -1.63 16.35
CA SER A 25 -0.36 -0.93 16.11
C SER A 25 -0.59 0.50 15.60
N PRO A 26 -0.25 1.53 16.39
CA PRO A 26 -0.33 2.94 15.96
C PRO A 26 0.51 3.24 14.71
N ALA A 27 1.63 2.54 14.53
CA ALA A 27 2.52 2.71 13.38
C ALA A 27 1.85 2.32 12.05
N LEU A 28 1.09 1.21 12.05
CA LEU A 28 0.32 0.76 10.88
C LEU A 28 -0.76 1.76 10.49
N GLN A 29 -1.45 2.34 11.49
CA GLN A 29 -2.49 3.35 11.27
C GLN A 29 -1.93 4.62 10.63
N ILE A 30 -0.82 5.12 11.16
CA ILE A 30 -0.12 6.28 10.60
C ILE A 30 0.34 5.95 9.19
N PHE A 31 0.94 4.79 8.97
CA PHE A 31 1.44 4.39 7.65
C PHE A 31 0.34 4.32 6.60
N ILE A 32 -0.78 3.65 6.86
CA ILE A 32 -1.88 3.56 5.89
C ILE A 32 -2.47 4.93 5.57
N SER A 33 -2.65 5.78 6.59
CA SER A 33 -3.08 7.17 6.37
C SER A 33 -2.10 7.92 5.47
N LEU A 34 -0.79 7.71 5.65
CA LEU A 34 0.22 8.30 4.78
C LEU A 34 0.18 7.71 3.36
N VAL A 35 0.00 6.40 3.18
CA VAL A 35 -0.07 5.77 1.85
C VAL A 35 -1.27 6.28 1.06
N VAL A 36 -2.46 6.28 1.68
CA VAL A 36 -3.71 6.72 1.05
C VAL A 36 -3.62 8.19 0.65
N ASN A 37 -3.06 9.04 1.51
CA ASN A 37 -2.87 10.46 1.21
C ASN A 37 -1.66 10.73 0.30
N SER A 38 -0.94 9.70 -0.15
CA SER A 38 0.35 9.84 -0.86
C SER A 38 1.33 10.74 -0.10
N ARG A 39 1.28 10.65 1.24
CA ARG A 39 2.04 11.42 2.23
C ARG A 39 3.26 10.71 2.81
N CYS A 40 3.53 9.47 2.43
CA CYS A 40 4.73 8.74 2.87
C CYS A 40 6.03 9.44 2.45
N TRP A 41 7.02 9.40 3.34
CA TRP A 41 8.37 9.92 3.10
C TRP A 41 9.13 9.05 2.10
N THR A 42 8.86 9.27 0.81
CA THR A 42 9.55 8.64 -0.32
C THR A 42 10.55 9.62 -0.94
N ALA A 43 11.53 9.11 -1.70
CA ALA A 43 12.56 9.93 -2.36
C ALA A 43 11.96 11.12 -3.15
N ASP A 44 10.79 10.94 -3.78
CA ASP A 44 10.02 12.02 -4.46
C ASP A 44 9.78 13.26 -3.57
N ARG A 45 9.53 13.08 -2.27
CA ARG A 45 9.32 14.20 -1.34
C ARG A 45 10.62 14.79 -0.80
N LEU A 46 11.70 14.01 -0.77
CA LEU A 46 13.05 14.52 -0.49
C LEU A 46 13.52 15.37 -1.68
N ALA A 47 13.31 14.91 -2.91
CA ALA A 47 13.59 15.64 -4.15
C ALA A 47 12.85 16.98 -4.20
N LYS A 48 11.54 17.01 -3.89
CA LYS A 48 10.74 18.25 -3.79
C LYS A 48 11.22 19.23 -2.72
N ARG A 49 12.01 18.77 -1.74
CA ARG A 49 12.59 19.59 -0.66
C ARG A 49 14.07 19.89 -0.86
N GLY A 50 14.66 19.50 -2.00
CA GLY A 50 16.07 19.70 -2.29
C GLY A 50 17.02 18.90 -1.39
N LEU A 51 16.53 17.84 -0.74
CA LEU A 51 17.35 16.95 0.09
C LEU A 51 17.94 15.84 -0.78
N PRO A 52 19.15 15.35 -0.48
CA PRO A 52 19.76 14.24 -1.22
C PRO A 52 18.82 13.04 -1.19
N TYR A 53 18.54 12.50 -2.38
CA TYR A 53 17.58 11.42 -2.58
C TYR A 53 18.19 10.37 -3.49
N PRO A 54 17.94 9.08 -3.23
CA PRO A 54 18.35 8.02 -4.16
C PRO A 54 17.57 8.18 -5.46
N VAL A 55 18.30 8.20 -6.58
CA VAL A 55 17.75 8.39 -7.93
C VAL A 55 16.87 7.21 -8.35
N ALA A 56 17.09 6.03 -7.75
CA ALA A 56 16.39 4.79 -8.04
C ALA A 56 15.78 4.17 -6.77
N CYS A 57 14.73 3.35 -6.96
CA CYS A 57 14.07 2.62 -5.90
C CYS A 57 15.02 1.59 -5.27
N PRO A 58 15.25 1.62 -3.94
CA PRO A 58 16.19 0.71 -3.27
C PRO A 58 15.78 -0.77 -3.33
N LEU A 59 14.54 -1.07 -3.73
CA LEU A 59 14.05 -2.45 -3.85
C LEU A 59 14.29 -3.06 -5.23
N CYS A 60 14.30 -2.27 -6.30
CA CYS A 60 14.37 -2.79 -7.67
C CYS A 60 15.46 -2.15 -8.54
N ASP A 61 15.99 -1.00 -8.14
CA ASP A 61 17.00 -0.21 -8.85
C ASP A 61 16.65 0.14 -10.32
N GLN A 62 15.37 0.09 -10.68
CA GLN A 62 14.91 0.21 -12.08
C GLN A 62 14.09 1.47 -12.37
N ALA A 63 13.54 2.13 -11.36
CA ALA A 63 12.68 3.30 -11.53
C ALA A 63 12.79 4.24 -10.33
N GLU A 64 12.33 5.48 -10.50
CA GLU A 64 12.28 6.48 -9.44
C GLU A 64 11.42 6.00 -8.26
N GLU A 65 11.89 6.27 -7.03
CA GLU A 65 11.19 5.84 -5.82
C GLU A 65 9.96 6.74 -5.55
N THR A 66 8.78 6.24 -5.92
CA THR A 66 7.49 6.78 -5.51
C THR A 66 6.74 5.78 -4.64
N ILE A 67 5.83 6.25 -3.78
CA ILE A 67 5.05 5.35 -2.92
C ILE A 67 4.18 4.37 -3.74
N GLN A 68 3.69 4.81 -4.90
CA GLN A 68 2.94 3.96 -5.82
C GLN A 68 3.86 2.92 -6.46
N HIS A 69 5.08 3.31 -6.85
CA HIS A 69 6.06 2.36 -7.34
C HIS A 69 6.43 1.35 -6.24
N THR A 70 6.90 1.78 -5.08
CA THR A 70 7.35 0.91 -3.99
C THR A 70 6.29 -0.11 -3.54
N ILE A 71 5.01 0.25 -3.54
CA ILE A 71 3.92 -0.63 -3.08
C ILE A 71 3.25 -1.41 -4.21
N ILE A 72 3.08 -0.81 -5.40
CA ILE A 72 2.37 -1.43 -6.52
C ILE A 72 3.32 -1.81 -7.63
N SER A 73 3.95 -0.83 -8.29
CA SER A 73 4.58 -1.06 -9.60
C SER A 73 5.99 -1.65 -9.52
N CYS A 74 6.60 -1.69 -8.34
CA CYS A 74 7.92 -2.25 -8.11
C CYS A 74 7.90 -3.75 -8.38
N VAL A 75 8.87 -4.24 -9.15
CA VAL A 75 8.99 -5.66 -9.50
C VAL A 75 9.06 -6.53 -8.24
N PHE A 76 9.78 -6.09 -7.21
CA PHE A 76 9.83 -6.78 -5.92
C PHE A 76 8.45 -6.83 -5.24
N ALA A 77 7.74 -5.70 -5.21
CA ALA A 77 6.38 -5.65 -4.64
C ALA A 77 5.40 -6.54 -5.42
N GLN A 78 5.46 -6.53 -6.76
CA GLN A 78 4.67 -7.38 -7.64
C GLN A 78 4.88 -8.87 -7.37
N GLN A 79 6.11 -9.28 -7.08
CA GLN A 79 6.40 -10.66 -6.72
C GLN A 79 5.73 -11.05 -5.39
N ILE A 80 5.81 -10.18 -4.37
CA ILE A 80 5.16 -10.42 -3.08
C ILE A 80 3.64 -10.50 -3.23
N TRP A 81 3.03 -9.56 -3.95
CA TRP A 81 1.59 -9.57 -4.21
C TRP A 81 1.17 -10.85 -4.93
N THR A 82 1.85 -11.19 -6.02
CA THR A 82 1.57 -12.40 -6.79
C THR A 82 1.69 -13.65 -5.92
N LEU A 83 2.78 -13.79 -5.16
CA LEU A 83 2.99 -14.97 -4.30
C LEU A 83 1.87 -15.14 -3.27
N ILE A 84 1.50 -14.07 -2.57
CA ILE A 84 0.48 -14.15 -1.52
C ILE A 84 -0.90 -14.39 -2.13
N PHE A 85 -1.27 -13.65 -3.19
CA PHE A 85 -2.57 -13.83 -3.83
C PHE A 85 -2.72 -15.15 -4.57
N GLN A 86 -1.63 -15.69 -5.14
CA GLN A 86 -1.63 -17.01 -5.74
C GLN A 86 -1.89 -18.10 -4.69
N ARG A 87 -1.27 -18.01 -3.51
CA ARG A 87 -1.52 -18.93 -2.38
C ARG A 87 -2.98 -18.91 -1.91
N LEU A 88 -3.65 -17.76 -2.05
CA LEU A 88 -5.04 -17.56 -1.66
C LEU A 88 -6.04 -17.86 -2.79
N GLY A 89 -5.58 -18.23 -4.00
CA GLY A 89 -6.46 -18.43 -5.16
C GLY A 89 -7.07 -17.14 -5.70
N LEU A 90 -6.48 -15.99 -5.37
CA LEU A 90 -6.98 -14.63 -5.64
C LEU A 90 -6.12 -13.88 -6.67
N ILE A 91 -5.49 -14.60 -7.61
CA ILE A 91 -4.55 -13.99 -8.58
C ILE A 91 -5.20 -12.90 -9.45
N ALA A 92 -6.52 -12.98 -9.66
CA ALA A 92 -7.29 -12.02 -10.46
C ALA A 92 -7.40 -10.61 -9.82
N ILE A 93 -7.03 -10.44 -8.55
CA ILE A 93 -7.02 -9.15 -7.85
C ILE A 93 -5.63 -8.59 -7.60
N VAL A 94 -4.57 -9.25 -8.09
CA VAL A 94 -3.19 -8.74 -8.02
C VAL A 94 -3.13 -7.34 -8.64
N PRO A 95 -2.47 -6.37 -7.98
CA PRO A 95 -2.37 -5.01 -8.52
C PRO A 95 -1.57 -5.04 -9.81
N GLN A 96 -2.10 -4.45 -10.87
CA GLN A 96 -1.36 -4.30 -12.13
C GLN A 96 -0.34 -3.16 -12.00
N PRO A 97 0.88 -3.29 -12.57
CA PRO A 97 1.89 -2.24 -12.51
C PRO A 97 1.43 -0.90 -13.13
N THR A 98 0.47 -0.97 -14.06
CA THR A 98 -0.17 0.17 -14.74
C THR A 98 -1.36 0.75 -13.97
N ALA A 99 -1.71 0.23 -12.79
CA ALA A 99 -2.86 0.70 -12.03
C ALA A 99 -2.70 2.17 -11.62
N ALA A 100 -3.75 2.96 -11.85
CA ALA A 100 -3.71 4.42 -11.72
C ALA A 100 -3.35 4.91 -10.30
N ARG A 101 -3.85 4.24 -9.24
CA ARG A 101 -3.58 4.55 -7.81
C ARG A 101 -3.89 3.34 -6.90
N PHE A 102 -3.14 3.21 -5.80
CA PHE A 102 -3.38 2.23 -4.72
C PHE A 102 -4.83 2.21 -4.22
N SER A 103 -5.43 3.37 -3.95
CA SER A 103 -6.81 3.47 -3.46
C SER A 103 -7.83 2.96 -4.47
N ALA A 104 -7.62 3.26 -5.76
CA ALA A 104 -8.50 2.80 -6.83
C ALA A 104 -8.41 1.27 -7.01
N TRP A 105 -7.19 0.73 -6.99
CA TRP A 105 -6.98 -0.72 -7.01
C TRP A 105 -7.62 -1.40 -5.80
N TRP A 106 -7.39 -0.89 -4.59
CA TRP A 106 -7.94 -1.44 -3.35
C TRP A 106 -9.47 -1.54 -3.42
N SER A 107 -10.15 -0.45 -3.79
CA SER A 107 -11.61 -0.43 -3.93
C SER A 107 -12.12 -1.48 -4.93
N ASN A 108 -11.44 -1.63 -6.07
CA ASN A 108 -11.77 -2.65 -7.08
C ASN A 108 -11.46 -4.09 -6.60
N ALA A 109 -10.40 -4.30 -5.82
CA ALA A 109 -10.06 -5.61 -5.27
C ALA A 109 -11.13 -6.09 -4.28
N ILE A 110 -11.65 -5.19 -3.44
CA ILE A 110 -12.68 -5.54 -2.44
C ILE A 110 -14.06 -5.74 -3.06
N SER A 111 -14.41 -4.98 -4.09
CA SER A 111 -15.69 -5.16 -4.77
C SER A 111 -15.82 -6.54 -5.42
N ARG A 112 -14.69 -7.13 -5.84
CA ARG A 112 -14.60 -8.46 -6.48
C ARG A 112 -14.66 -9.64 -5.52
N VAL A 113 -14.67 -9.39 -4.20
CA VAL A 113 -14.57 -10.45 -3.19
C VAL A 113 -15.83 -10.48 -2.29
N PRO A 114 -16.36 -11.69 -1.94
CA PRO A 114 -17.50 -11.83 -1.05
C PRO A 114 -17.27 -11.15 0.30
N LYS A 115 -18.33 -10.60 0.91
CA LYS A 115 -18.25 -9.82 2.17
C LYS A 115 -17.46 -10.53 3.28
N VAL A 116 -17.64 -11.85 3.41
CA VAL A 116 -16.96 -12.69 4.42
C VAL A 116 -15.43 -12.64 4.30
N LEU A 117 -14.89 -12.53 3.07
CA LEU A 117 -13.45 -12.52 2.82
C LEU A 117 -12.84 -11.11 2.81
N ARG A 118 -13.67 -10.05 2.86
CA ARG A 118 -13.19 -8.65 2.77
C ARG A 118 -12.34 -8.25 3.97
N GLU A 119 -12.62 -8.74 5.18
CA GLU A 119 -11.82 -8.40 6.36
C GLU A 119 -10.39 -8.96 6.27
N GLY A 120 -10.26 -10.23 5.91
CA GLY A 120 -8.96 -10.87 5.70
C GLY A 120 -8.18 -10.21 4.56
N LEU A 121 -8.87 -9.91 3.46
CA LEU A 121 -8.27 -9.21 2.32
C LEU A 121 -7.78 -7.80 2.70
N ASN A 122 -8.57 -7.02 3.43
CA ASN A 122 -8.16 -5.71 3.93
C ASN A 122 -6.89 -5.78 4.78
N SER A 123 -6.84 -6.76 5.68
CA SER A 123 -5.68 -6.98 6.54
C SER A 123 -4.42 -7.25 5.71
N LEU A 124 -4.52 -8.09 4.68
CA LEU A 124 -3.41 -8.36 3.76
C LEU A 124 -3.00 -7.12 2.97
N ILE A 125 -3.99 -6.37 2.46
CA ILE A 125 -3.75 -5.13 1.70
C ILE A 125 -3.05 -4.07 2.57
N ILE A 126 -3.19 -4.13 3.89
CA ILE A 126 -2.48 -3.26 4.84
C ILE A 126 -1.09 -3.80 5.17
N LEU A 127 -0.98 -5.09 5.49
CA LEU A 127 0.24 -5.71 6.01
C LEU A 127 1.34 -5.82 4.96
N ILE A 128 0.98 -6.11 3.70
CA ILE A 128 1.96 -6.29 2.62
C ILE A 128 2.71 -4.98 2.32
N PRO A 129 2.04 -3.84 2.08
CA PRO A 129 2.71 -2.56 1.94
C PRO A 129 3.54 -2.15 3.15
N TRP A 130 3.08 -2.47 4.36
CA TRP A 130 3.86 -2.19 5.58
C TRP A 130 5.14 -3.01 5.66
N GLY A 131 5.08 -4.30 5.33
CA GLY A 131 6.25 -5.16 5.25
C GLY A 131 7.27 -4.66 4.22
N LEU A 132 6.78 -4.31 3.03
CA LEU A 132 7.59 -3.68 1.98
C LEU A 132 8.24 -2.38 2.46
N TRP A 133 7.49 -1.53 3.17
CA TRP A 133 8.00 -0.29 3.71
C TRP A 133 9.09 -0.49 4.77
N LYS A 134 8.91 -1.44 5.68
CA LYS A 134 9.93 -1.77 6.68
C LYS A 134 11.20 -2.29 6.01
N HIS A 135 11.06 -3.25 5.09
CA HIS A 135 12.21 -3.78 4.36
C HIS A 135 12.97 -2.70 3.59
N ARG A 136 12.24 -1.78 2.94
CA ARG A 136 12.85 -0.61 2.30
C ARG A 136 13.63 0.26 3.30
N ASN A 137 13.11 0.49 4.50
CA ASN A 137 13.81 1.29 5.52
C ASN A 137 15.03 0.57 6.10
N ASP A 138 15.09 -0.75 6.05
CA ASP A 138 16.28 -1.50 6.46
C ASP A 138 17.37 -1.47 5.37
N CYS A 139 16.99 -1.27 4.10
CA CYS A 139 17.91 -1.18 2.96
C CYS A 139 18.52 0.23 2.75
N VAL A 140 18.00 1.26 3.43
CA VAL A 140 18.43 2.68 3.30
C VAL A 140 18.98 3.16 4.62
#